data_AF-V5HRW1-F1
#
_entry.id   AF-V5HRW1-F1
#
_cell.length_a   1.000
_cell.length_b   1.000
_cell.length_c   1.000
_cell.angle_alpha   90.00
_cell.angle_beta   90.00
_cell.angle_gamma   90.00
#
_symmetry.space_group_name_H-M   'P 1'
#
loop_
_entity.id
_entity.type
_entity.pdbx_description
1 polymer ?
#
loop_
_entity_poly.entity_id
_entity_poly.type
_entity_poly.pdbx_seq_one_letter_code
_entity_poly.pdbx_strand_id
1 'polypeptide(L)'
;GLYLVTDTNLFIHNLDLLRTIASTNVGSEELIVCIPWVVIQELDNIKNRKRDPVWRDAAAAISFIYQALASKNPRVRGQTIAEARTKDDVLPGDILNTNDDHLLHCCLSLKEQGSRVVLVSNDLNLRNKALINHIPSWSAQQVESNLRQRLGSSLGRCSLPEGDSNQEVAQKLVRVPEVQQGREEACSEMCSILRSTLTLVLESELKSAFGDLWLRVVAVKPPWTELTAMECLLKHWIALTGLAFKRTLKPVVENLVSLLKSRHELLDQLDTALGLSIELCSELQLHYFQLAEDVSRLKALRRGLRGQFGELSHQDSPATSGGVPTALREPQRRPLPPRVAIPPPRTSVPLPGTSAAAALPGVPRQVVVAVASPPSPPPSVFPRAQLLLQETWELVNDFCGTLCKSLKRPHGFAFVERPSLLKDRSRFGEVYRQVAHAMGHMDMILKATESRRQQMQGVGSLFVQSLMNLLRLLNPKGEADRVVSGVTEKEMLEFLSDSRYKELVVNGHKQLVILHDTIGDCVLKILSPKKGSPK
;
A
#
# COMPACT_ATOMS: atom_id res chain seq x y z
N GLY A 1 21.40 -23.96 -15.72
CA GLY A 1 22.00 -24.77 -14.65
C GLY A 1 20.93 -25.53 -13.87
N LEU A 2 21.37 -26.41 -12.97
CA LEU A 2 20.54 -27.08 -11.98
C LEU A 2 20.59 -26.27 -10.67
N TYR A 3 19.44 -25.81 -10.19
CA TYR A 3 19.33 -25.06 -8.95
C TYR A 3 19.22 -26.01 -7.76
N LEU A 4 20.15 -25.86 -6.82
CA LEU A 4 20.17 -26.54 -5.54
C LEU A 4 19.63 -25.58 -4.48
N VAL A 5 18.35 -25.72 -4.13
CA VAL A 5 17.70 -24.87 -3.13
C VAL A 5 18.00 -25.43 -1.75
N THR A 6 18.68 -24.65 -0.91
CA THR A 6 19.22 -25.11 0.39
C THR A 6 18.45 -24.56 1.57
N ASP A 7 18.30 -25.36 2.64
CA ASP A 7 17.74 -24.92 3.93
C ASP A 7 18.80 -24.32 4.87
N THR A 8 18.36 -23.78 6.01
CA THR A 8 19.24 -23.20 7.03
C THR A 8 20.17 -24.25 7.64
N ASN A 9 19.71 -25.48 7.85
CA ASN A 9 20.50 -26.56 8.45
C ASN A 9 21.73 -26.92 7.60
N LEU A 10 21.62 -26.87 6.27
CA LEU A 10 22.75 -27.04 5.35
C LEU A 10 23.81 -25.94 5.53
N PHE A 11 23.40 -24.69 5.76
CA PHE A 11 24.34 -23.60 6.05
C PHE A 11 25.02 -23.76 7.42
N ILE A 12 24.31 -24.29 8.41
CA ILE A 12 24.85 -24.50 9.76
C ILE A 12 25.79 -25.71 9.82
N HIS A 13 25.41 -26.85 9.22
CA HIS A 13 26.11 -28.12 9.42
C HIS A 13 26.96 -28.58 8.23
N ASN A 14 26.75 -28.01 7.04
CA ASN A 14 27.36 -28.48 5.79
C ASN A 14 27.91 -27.31 4.93
N LEU A 15 28.41 -26.24 5.56
CA LEU A 15 28.89 -25.06 4.85
C LEU A 15 30.02 -25.35 3.84
N ASP A 16 30.92 -26.28 4.16
CA ASP A 16 32.03 -26.66 3.27
C ASP A 16 31.57 -27.36 1.99
N LEU A 17 30.47 -28.11 2.06
CA LEU A 17 29.82 -28.66 0.86
C LEU A 17 29.33 -27.54 -0.07
N LEU A 18 28.68 -26.51 0.49
CA LEU A 18 28.20 -25.36 -0.27
C LEU A 18 29.35 -24.55 -0.88
N ARG A 19 30.45 -24.36 -0.15
CA ARG A 19 31.69 -23.76 -0.68
C ARG A 19 32.25 -24.56 -1.84
N THR A 20 32.27 -25.89 -1.71
CA THR A 20 32.76 -26.79 -2.76
C THR A 20 31.91 -26.64 -4.03
N ILE A 21 30.59 -26.59 -3.92
CA ILE A 21 29.70 -26.38 -5.08
C ILE A 21 29.96 -25.00 -5.71
N ALA A 22 30.11 -23.96 -4.88
CA ALA A 22 30.36 -22.60 -5.34
C ALA A 22 31.76 -22.37 -5.95
N SER A 23 32.74 -23.26 -5.70
CA SER A 23 34.12 -23.16 -6.19
C SER A 23 34.47 -24.17 -7.30
N THR A 24 33.81 -25.34 -7.35
CA THR A 24 34.06 -26.40 -8.35
C THR A 24 33.36 -26.23 -9.70
N ASN A 25 34.11 -26.18 -10.82
CA ASN A 25 33.52 -26.17 -12.16
C ASN A 25 33.17 -27.60 -12.62
N VAL A 26 31.90 -28.00 -12.55
CA VAL A 26 31.46 -29.40 -12.75
C VAL A 26 30.87 -29.62 -14.15
N GLY A 27 31.70 -29.57 -15.20
CA GLY A 27 31.33 -30.01 -16.55
C GLY A 27 30.19 -29.23 -17.24
N SER A 28 29.38 -29.91 -18.08
CA SER A 28 28.38 -29.29 -18.98
C SER A 28 27.08 -28.83 -18.30
N GLU A 29 26.85 -29.19 -17.04
CA GLU A 29 25.65 -28.81 -16.29
C GLU A 29 26.04 -27.99 -15.05
N GLU A 30 25.87 -26.67 -15.16
CA GLU A 30 26.23 -25.73 -14.09
C GLU A 30 25.31 -25.91 -12.86
N LEU A 31 25.90 -26.27 -11.72
CA LEU A 31 25.21 -26.33 -10.43
C LEU A 31 25.16 -24.93 -9.81
N ILE A 32 23.96 -24.48 -9.40
CA ILE A 32 23.75 -23.15 -8.82
C ILE A 32 23.13 -23.32 -7.43
N VAL A 33 23.84 -22.87 -6.40
CA VAL A 33 23.30 -22.81 -5.04
C VAL A 33 22.29 -21.66 -4.97
N CYS A 34 21.02 -21.99 -4.70
CA CYS A 34 19.97 -21.01 -4.51
C CYS A 34 19.66 -20.85 -3.02
N ILE A 35 19.70 -19.61 -2.55
CA ILE A 35 19.50 -19.25 -1.14
C ILE A 35 18.10 -18.61 -0.99
N PRO A 36 17.12 -19.32 -0.41
CA PRO A 36 15.81 -18.75 -0.14
C PRO A 36 15.88 -17.54 0.78
N TRP A 37 14.97 -16.59 0.62
CA TRP A 37 14.92 -15.40 1.47
C TRP A 37 14.66 -15.75 2.95
N VAL A 38 13.80 -16.75 3.19
CA VAL A 38 13.49 -17.24 4.55
C VAL A 38 14.73 -17.75 5.28
N VAL A 39 15.69 -18.36 4.56
CA VAL A 39 16.94 -18.87 5.15
C VAL A 39 17.84 -17.72 5.62
N ILE A 40 17.88 -16.60 4.89
CA ILE A 40 18.59 -15.39 5.35
C ILE A 40 17.98 -14.87 6.66
N GLN A 41 16.64 -14.81 6.73
CA GLN A 41 15.94 -14.34 7.93
C GLN A 41 16.19 -15.25 9.15
N GLU A 42 16.22 -16.56 8.94
CA GLU A 42 16.52 -17.53 10.00
C GLU A 42 17.97 -17.40 10.50
N LEU A 43 18.94 -17.30 9.58
CA LEU A 43 20.35 -17.09 9.92
C LEU A 43 20.58 -15.79 10.71
N ASP A 44 19.91 -14.70 10.34
CA ASP A 44 19.98 -13.43 11.08
C ASP A 44 19.40 -13.55 12.49
N ASN A 45 18.28 -14.25 12.64
CA ASN A 45 17.67 -14.49 13.94
C ASN A 45 18.58 -15.34 14.85
N ILE A 46 19.21 -16.40 14.31
CA ILE A 46 20.17 -17.25 15.05
C ILE A 46 21.39 -16.42 15.46
N LYS A 47 22.00 -15.67 14.54
CA LYS A 47 23.17 -14.83 14.81
C LYS A 47 22.90 -13.77 15.88
N ASN A 48 21.72 -13.16 15.87
CA ASN A 48 21.34 -12.13 16.85
C ASN A 48 21.08 -12.72 18.25
N ARG A 49 20.80 -14.02 18.34
CA ARG A 49 20.69 -14.76 19.61
C ARG A 49 22.04 -15.36 19.99
N LYS A 50 23.00 -14.53 20.45
CA LYS A 50 24.37 -14.97 20.84
C LYS A 50 24.47 -16.09 21.89
N ARG A 51 23.34 -16.54 22.47
CA ARG A 51 23.24 -17.70 23.38
C ARG A 51 22.99 -19.02 22.65
N ASP A 52 22.63 -18.97 21.37
CA ASP A 52 22.36 -20.14 20.53
C ASP A 52 23.68 -20.86 20.20
N PRO A 53 23.84 -22.16 20.46
CA PRO A 53 25.11 -22.86 20.27
C PRO A 53 25.69 -22.74 18.85
N VAL A 54 24.85 -22.55 17.84
CA VAL A 54 25.24 -22.46 16.43
C VAL A 54 25.41 -21.02 15.91
N TRP A 55 25.43 -20.02 16.79
CA TRP A 55 25.54 -18.60 16.36
C TRP A 55 26.81 -18.30 15.55
N ARG A 56 27.92 -19.00 15.84
CA ARG A 56 29.19 -18.86 15.10
C ARG A 56 29.07 -19.42 13.68
N ASP A 57 28.40 -20.55 13.55
CA ASP A 57 28.16 -21.19 12.25
C ASP A 57 27.21 -20.34 11.40
N ALA A 58 26.17 -19.76 12.01
CA ALA A 58 25.32 -18.78 11.34
C ALA A 58 26.09 -17.53 10.88
N ALA A 59 27.02 -17.03 11.70
CA ALA A 59 27.88 -15.91 11.31
C ALA A 59 28.84 -16.27 10.16
N ALA A 60 29.40 -17.48 10.16
CA ALA A 60 30.24 -17.98 9.08
C ALA A 60 29.46 -18.17 7.78
N ALA A 61 28.23 -18.68 7.86
CA ALA A 61 27.32 -18.80 6.73
C ALA A 61 26.99 -17.43 6.13
N ILE A 62 26.59 -16.45 6.94
CA ILE A 62 26.30 -15.08 6.47
C ILE A 62 27.53 -14.46 5.78
N SER A 63 28.73 -14.68 6.33
CA SER A 63 29.98 -14.19 5.72
C SER A 63 30.25 -14.82 4.35
N PHE A 64 30.06 -16.15 4.22
CA PHE A 64 30.16 -16.86 2.94
C PHE A 64 29.16 -16.32 1.91
N ILE A 65 27.89 -16.17 2.29
CA ILE A 65 26.83 -15.68 1.42
C ILE A 65 27.17 -14.29 0.90
N TYR A 66 27.59 -13.38 1.79
CA TYR A 66 28.00 -12.03 1.42
C TYR A 66 29.14 -12.04 0.40
N GLN A 67 30.21 -12.79 0.66
CA GLN A 67 31.37 -12.87 -0.24
C GLN A 67 30.98 -13.41 -1.62
N ALA A 68 30.15 -14.46 -1.68
CA ALA A 68 29.71 -15.06 -2.92
C ALA A 68 28.83 -14.11 -3.75
N LEU A 69 27.88 -13.41 -3.11
CA LEU A 69 27.01 -12.46 -3.80
C LEU A 69 27.74 -11.16 -4.20
N ALA A 70 28.61 -10.62 -3.33
CA ALA A 70 29.37 -9.40 -3.62
C ALA A 70 30.35 -9.58 -4.79
N SER A 71 30.94 -10.79 -4.91
CA SER A 71 31.79 -11.15 -6.04
C SER A 71 31.02 -11.56 -7.30
N LYS A 72 29.67 -11.51 -7.27
CA LYS A 72 28.79 -11.97 -8.36
C LYS A 72 29.12 -13.39 -8.84
N ASN A 73 29.40 -14.30 -7.90
CA ASN A 73 29.70 -15.69 -8.24
C ASN A 73 28.51 -16.31 -9.01
N PRO A 74 28.70 -16.78 -10.26
CA PRO A 74 27.60 -17.29 -11.09
C PRO A 74 26.92 -18.54 -10.52
N ARG A 75 27.57 -19.21 -9.56
CA ARG A 75 27.10 -20.45 -8.93
C ARG A 75 26.40 -20.23 -7.60
N VAL A 76 26.19 -18.98 -7.20
CA VAL A 76 25.42 -18.63 -6.01
C VAL A 76 24.39 -17.56 -6.36
N ARG A 77 23.14 -17.82 -6.01
CA ARG A 77 22.02 -16.92 -6.26
C ARG A 77 21.16 -16.79 -5.00
N GLY A 78 20.88 -15.56 -4.59
CA GLY A 78 19.86 -15.29 -3.59
C GLY A 78 18.46 -15.18 -4.22
N GLN A 79 17.45 -15.70 -3.53
CA GLN A 79 16.05 -15.37 -3.85
C GLN A 79 15.81 -13.90 -3.53
N THR A 80 15.26 -13.15 -4.48
CA THR A 80 14.93 -11.74 -4.26
C THR A 80 13.69 -11.60 -3.38
N ILE A 81 13.49 -10.43 -2.76
CA ILE A 81 12.26 -10.13 -2.02
C ILE A 81 11.03 -10.24 -2.94
N ALA A 82 11.15 -9.81 -4.20
CA ALA A 82 10.08 -9.94 -5.19
C ALA A 82 9.71 -11.42 -5.42
N GLU A 83 10.70 -12.29 -5.59
CA GLU A 83 10.50 -13.75 -5.72
C GLU A 83 10.02 -14.43 -4.44
N ALA A 84 10.30 -13.87 -3.27
CA ALA A 84 9.82 -14.39 -2.00
C ALA A 84 8.33 -14.02 -1.76
N ARG A 85 7.93 -12.85 -2.25
CA ARG A 85 6.58 -12.28 -2.10
C ARG A 85 5.59 -12.73 -3.17
N THR A 86 6.03 -13.36 -4.27
CA THR A 86 5.11 -14.00 -5.23
C THR A 86 4.22 -15.06 -4.59
N LYS A 87 4.57 -15.56 -3.39
CA LYS A 87 3.71 -16.42 -2.58
C LYS A 87 2.42 -15.73 -2.12
N ASP A 88 2.50 -14.44 -1.81
CA ASP A 88 1.38 -13.64 -1.31
C ASP A 88 0.31 -13.46 -2.41
N ASP A 89 0.69 -13.63 -3.68
CA ASP A 89 -0.21 -13.64 -4.84
C ASP A 89 -0.85 -15.03 -5.10
N VAL A 90 -0.28 -16.11 -4.54
CA VAL A 90 -0.69 -17.51 -4.82
C VAL A 90 -1.46 -18.14 -3.65
N LEU A 91 -1.24 -17.67 -2.41
CA LEU A 91 -1.88 -18.21 -1.19
C LEU A 91 -2.62 -17.11 -0.40
N PRO A 92 -3.92 -17.27 -0.09
CA PRO A 92 -4.65 -16.30 0.72
C PRO A 92 -4.06 -16.16 2.13
N GLY A 93 -3.91 -14.93 2.60
CA GLY A 93 -3.20 -14.55 3.83
C GLY A 93 -3.81 -14.98 5.18
N ASP A 94 -4.69 -15.99 5.22
CA ASP A 94 -5.45 -16.37 6.43
C ASP A 94 -5.13 -17.76 7.00
N ILE A 95 -4.06 -18.44 6.56
CA ILE A 95 -3.70 -19.75 7.13
C ILE A 95 -2.20 -19.79 7.41
N LEU A 96 -1.85 -19.98 8.68
CA LEU A 96 -0.53 -20.26 9.27
C LEU A 96 0.54 -20.71 8.25
N ASN A 97 1.19 -19.73 7.59
CA ASN A 97 2.28 -19.99 6.66
C ASN A 97 3.55 -20.31 7.45
N THR A 98 4.07 -21.53 7.30
CA THR A 98 5.32 -21.95 7.95
C THR A 98 6.54 -21.57 7.12
N ASN A 99 7.72 -21.47 7.74
CA ASN A 99 8.97 -21.19 7.04
C ASN A 99 9.28 -22.25 5.95
N ASP A 100 8.92 -23.51 6.20
CA ASP A 100 8.98 -24.59 5.21
C ASP A 100 8.16 -24.27 3.96
N ASP A 101 6.97 -23.68 4.11
CA ASP A 101 6.10 -23.33 2.98
C ASP A 101 6.71 -22.19 2.16
N HIS A 102 7.44 -21.27 2.79
CA HIS A 102 8.20 -20.24 2.05
C HIS A 102 9.38 -20.84 1.27
N LEU A 103 10.05 -21.85 1.84
CA LEU A 103 11.15 -22.55 1.19
C LEU A 103 10.66 -23.40 0.01
N LEU A 104 9.54 -24.12 0.17
CA LEU A 104 8.92 -24.89 -0.91
C LEU A 104 8.38 -23.99 -2.01
N HIS A 105 7.81 -22.84 -1.67
CA HIS A 105 7.41 -21.84 -2.66
C HIS A 105 8.59 -21.34 -3.50
N CYS A 106 9.77 -21.13 -2.90
CA CYS A 106 10.99 -20.82 -3.65
C CYS A 106 11.32 -21.91 -4.68
N CYS A 107 11.21 -23.18 -4.29
CA CYS A 107 11.44 -24.31 -5.20
C CYS A 107 10.43 -24.34 -6.36
N LEU A 108 9.14 -24.14 -6.05
CA LEU A 108 8.07 -24.14 -7.04
C LEU A 108 8.22 -22.98 -8.03
N SER A 109 8.50 -21.77 -7.53
CA SER A 109 8.66 -20.59 -8.38
C SER A 109 9.79 -20.75 -9.40
N LEU A 110 10.94 -21.30 -8.99
CA LEU A 110 12.04 -21.61 -9.90
C LEU A 110 11.64 -22.69 -10.93
N LYS A 111 10.89 -23.71 -10.51
CA LYS A 111 10.41 -24.78 -11.38
C LYS A 111 9.41 -24.27 -12.42
N GLU A 112 8.50 -23.37 -12.02
CA GLU A 112 7.54 -22.71 -12.91
C GLU A 112 8.21 -21.80 -13.94
N GLN A 113 9.34 -21.19 -13.59
CA GLN A 113 10.20 -20.44 -14.52
C GLN A 113 10.98 -21.35 -15.50
N GLY A 114 10.70 -22.67 -15.50
CA GLY A 114 11.36 -23.64 -16.38
C GLY A 114 12.74 -24.08 -15.90
N SER A 115 13.15 -23.68 -14.69
CA SER A 115 14.43 -24.09 -14.13
C SER A 115 14.37 -25.52 -13.61
N ARG A 116 15.48 -26.24 -13.71
CA ARG A 116 15.64 -27.53 -13.04
C ARG A 116 15.98 -27.27 -11.59
N VAL A 117 15.18 -27.80 -10.67
CA VAL A 117 15.26 -27.52 -9.24
C VAL A 117 15.38 -28.83 -8.47
N VAL A 118 16.29 -28.86 -7.50
CA VAL A 118 16.39 -29.91 -6.48
C VAL A 118 16.46 -29.23 -5.11
N LEU A 119 15.61 -29.68 -4.20
CA LEU A 119 15.72 -29.32 -2.79
C LEU A 119 16.90 -30.07 -2.16
N VAL A 120 17.78 -29.38 -1.47
CA VAL A 120 18.85 -29.98 -0.66
C VAL A 120 18.55 -29.78 0.81
N SER A 121 18.22 -30.88 1.50
CA SER A 121 17.91 -30.88 2.93
C SER A 121 18.17 -32.26 3.53
N ASN A 122 18.55 -32.31 4.81
CA ASN A 122 18.63 -33.55 5.58
C ASN A 122 17.35 -33.82 6.40
N ASP A 123 16.40 -32.88 6.44
CA ASP A 123 15.15 -33.03 7.18
C ASP A 123 14.16 -33.91 6.38
N LEU A 124 13.74 -35.03 6.98
CA LEU A 124 12.83 -35.97 6.32
C LEU A 124 11.42 -35.39 6.09
N ASN A 125 10.92 -34.55 7.00
CA ASN A 125 9.60 -33.93 6.86
C ASN A 125 9.61 -32.90 5.74
N LEU A 126 10.63 -32.04 5.66
CA LEU A 126 10.75 -31.07 4.56
C LEU A 126 10.90 -31.78 3.21
N ARG A 127 11.68 -32.87 3.15
CA ARG A 127 11.79 -33.70 1.95
C ARG A 127 10.48 -34.40 1.59
N ASN A 128 9.71 -34.88 2.57
CA ASN A 128 8.38 -35.44 2.33
C ASN A 128 7.45 -34.39 1.74
N LYS A 129 7.44 -33.17 2.29
CA LYS A 129 6.65 -32.04 1.74
C LYS A 129 7.08 -31.71 0.30
N ALA A 130 8.38 -31.76 0.00
CA ALA A 130 8.88 -31.57 -1.36
C ALA A 130 8.41 -32.66 -2.32
N LEU A 131 8.44 -33.94 -1.90
CA LEU A 131 7.95 -35.06 -2.70
C LEU A 131 6.47 -34.94 -3.03
N ILE A 132 5.64 -34.51 -2.06
CA ILE A 132 4.21 -34.24 -2.25
C ILE A 132 4.00 -33.16 -3.32
N ASN A 133 4.86 -32.14 -3.37
CA ASN A 133 4.84 -31.06 -4.36
C ASN A 133 5.61 -31.40 -5.66
N HIS A 134 5.99 -32.67 -5.85
CA HIS A 134 6.75 -33.14 -7.01
C HIS A 134 8.08 -32.39 -7.22
N ILE A 135 8.75 -32.02 -6.13
CA ILE A 135 10.10 -31.44 -6.13
C ILE A 135 11.08 -32.55 -5.76
N PRO A 136 12.08 -32.87 -6.61
CA PRO A 136 13.11 -33.85 -6.26
C PRO A 136 13.97 -33.31 -5.12
N SER A 137 14.41 -34.19 -4.21
CA SER A 137 15.23 -33.79 -3.06
C SER A 137 16.43 -34.70 -2.81
N TRP A 138 17.56 -34.09 -2.43
CA TRP A 138 18.81 -34.77 -2.06
C TRP A 138 19.22 -34.42 -0.62
N SER A 139 19.77 -35.40 0.08
CA SER A 139 20.54 -35.16 1.32
C SER A 139 21.92 -34.61 0.99
N ALA A 140 22.59 -34.00 1.98
CA ALA A 140 23.97 -33.53 1.85
C ALA A 140 24.92 -34.65 1.36
N GLN A 141 24.77 -35.86 1.91
CA GLN A 141 25.57 -37.03 1.49
C GLN A 141 25.33 -37.44 0.03
N GLN A 142 24.08 -37.35 -0.44
CA GLN A 142 23.74 -37.62 -1.84
C GLN A 142 24.36 -36.56 -2.75
N VAL A 143 24.33 -35.27 -2.36
CA VAL A 143 24.98 -34.20 -3.11
C VAL A 143 26.49 -34.44 -3.21
N GLU A 144 27.16 -34.74 -2.10
CA GLU A 144 28.59 -35.08 -2.09
C GLU A 144 28.93 -36.25 -3.01
N SER A 145 28.13 -37.31 -2.99
CA SER A 145 28.33 -38.49 -3.84
C SER A 145 28.19 -38.15 -5.33
N ASN A 146 27.17 -37.35 -5.67
CA ASN A 146 26.95 -36.87 -7.04
C ASN A 146 28.09 -35.95 -7.51
N LEU A 147 28.60 -35.06 -6.64
CA LEU A 147 29.74 -34.21 -6.95
C LEU A 147 31.00 -35.03 -7.19
N ARG A 148 31.30 -36.00 -6.31
CA ARG A 148 32.46 -36.91 -6.47
C ARG A 148 32.38 -37.71 -7.76
N GLN A 149 31.19 -38.24 -8.11
CA GLN A 149 31.00 -38.97 -9.36
C GLN A 149 31.23 -38.06 -10.57
N ARG A 150 30.70 -36.83 -10.56
CA ARG A 150 30.87 -35.88 -11.67
C ARG A 150 32.31 -35.38 -11.80
N LEU A 151 33.01 -35.15 -10.70
CA LEU A 151 34.43 -34.74 -10.69
C LEU A 151 35.36 -35.88 -11.10
N GLY A 152 35.07 -37.12 -10.66
CA GLY A 152 35.80 -38.31 -11.10
C GLY A 152 35.60 -38.60 -12.60
N SER A 153 34.45 -38.20 -13.17
CA SER A 153 34.13 -38.34 -14.59
C SER A 153 34.80 -37.27 -15.47
N SER A 154 35.14 -36.08 -14.93
CA SER A 154 35.76 -34.98 -15.70
C SER A 154 37.27 -35.11 -15.87
N LEU A 155 37.92 -36.09 -15.22
CA LEU A 155 39.34 -36.43 -15.40
C LEU A 155 39.56 -37.56 -16.42
N GLY A 156 38.54 -37.91 -17.20
CA GLY A 156 38.52 -39.11 -18.05
C GLY A 156 38.44 -38.87 -19.56
N ARG A 157 39.09 -37.85 -20.14
CA ARG A 157 39.55 -37.90 -21.55
C ARG A 157 40.38 -36.68 -21.97
N CYS A 158 41.45 -36.99 -22.69
CA CYS A 158 42.25 -36.14 -23.58
C CYS A 158 43.39 -35.33 -22.92
N SER A 159 44.54 -36.02 -22.87
CA SER A 159 45.90 -35.59 -23.19
C SER A 159 46.16 -34.14 -23.65
N LEU A 160 47.19 -33.57 -23.00
CA LEU A 160 48.01 -32.38 -23.31
C LEU A 160 48.37 -32.26 -24.82
N PRO A 161 48.61 -31.04 -25.35
CA PRO A 161 49.91 -30.38 -25.17
C PRO A 161 49.87 -28.88 -24.80
N GLU A 162 51.03 -28.45 -24.32
CA GLU A 162 51.44 -27.15 -23.75
C GLU A 162 51.61 -26.01 -24.76
N GLY A 163 51.72 -24.78 -24.22
CA GLY A 163 52.36 -23.59 -24.81
C GLY A 163 51.43 -22.43 -25.16
N ASP A 164 51.82 -21.16 -25.18
CA ASP A 164 52.80 -20.35 -24.46
C ASP A 164 52.34 -18.87 -24.67
N SER A 165 52.71 -17.98 -23.75
CA SER A 165 52.96 -16.53 -23.95
C SER A 165 51.90 -15.54 -24.55
N ASN A 166 51.58 -14.53 -23.71
CA ASN A 166 51.62 -13.07 -23.97
C ASN A 166 50.60 -12.24 -24.82
N GLN A 167 50.30 -11.07 -24.21
CA GLN A 167 50.06 -9.71 -24.76
C GLN A 167 48.64 -9.24 -25.15
N GLU A 168 48.04 -8.49 -24.20
CA GLU A 168 47.68 -7.06 -24.23
C GLU A 168 47.20 -6.33 -25.53
N VAL A 169 46.10 -5.59 -25.34
CA VAL A 169 45.59 -4.36 -26.01
C VAL A 169 44.89 -4.45 -27.38
N ALA A 170 43.57 -4.18 -27.38
CA ALA A 170 42.92 -3.27 -28.34
C ALA A 170 41.52 -2.83 -27.85
N GLN A 171 41.39 -1.54 -27.51
CA GLN A 171 40.11 -0.81 -27.43
C GLN A 171 39.66 -0.40 -28.84
N LYS A 172 38.37 -0.59 -29.20
CA LYS A 172 37.48 0.46 -29.78
C LYS A 172 36.10 -0.05 -30.23
N LEU A 173 35.10 0.83 -30.05
CA LEU A 173 33.74 0.91 -30.64
C LEU A 173 32.70 0.03 -29.90
N VAL A 174 31.56 0.53 -29.38
CA VAL A 174 30.58 1.50 -29.90
C VAL A 174 29.88 2.26 -28.74
N ARG A 175 29.79 3.59 -28.84
CA ARG A 175 28.97 4.48 -27.97
C ARG A 175 27.50 4.47 -28.44
N VAL A 176 26.63 3.65 -27.86
CA VAL A 176 25.15 3.77 -27.95
C VAL A 176 24.32 3.42 -26.67
N PRO A 177 24.76 2.82 -25.53
CA PRO A 177 23.76 2.28 -24.58
C PRO A 177 23.10 3.26 -23.58
N GLU A 178 23.68 4.42 -23.28
CA GLU A 178 23.30 5.16 -22.05
C GLU A 178 21.92 5.83 -22.13
N VAL A 179 21.52 6.36 -23.29
CA VAL A 179 20.22 7.03 -23.48
C VAL A 179 19.07 6.03 -23.58
N GLN A 180 19.31 4.87 -24.20
CA GLN A 180 18.31 3.81 -24.33
C GLN A 180 18.04 3.14 -22.97
N GLN A 181 19.10 2.91 -22.19
CA GLN A 181 19.02 2.34 -20.84
C GLN A 181 18.20 3.23 -19.90
N GLY A 182 18.40 4.55 -19.93
CA GLY A 182 17.62 5.50 -19.12
C GLY A 182 16.13 5.54 -19.46
N ARG A 183 15.76 5.44 -20.74
CA ARG A 183 14.35 5.35 -21.18
C ARG A 183 13.70 4.04 -20.73
N GLU A 184 14.43 2.92 -20.79
CA GLU A 184 13.93 1.63 -20.35
C GLU A 184 13.70 1.57 -18.85
N GLU A 185 14.60 2.14 -18.05
CA GLU A 185 14.44 2.25 -16.60
C GLU A 185 13.24 3.13 -16.23
N ALA A 186 13.11 4.30 -16.85
CA ALA A 186 11.97 5.20 -16.62
C ALA A 186 10.63 4.57 -17.04
N CYS A 187 10.61 3.82 -18.14
CA CYS A 187 9.45 3.06 -18.60
C CYS A 187 9.06 1.95 -17.61
N SER A 188 10.03 1.16 -17.15
CA SER A 188 9.80 0.10 -16.17
C SER A 188 9.27 0.65 -14.84
N GLU A 189 9.82 1.78 -14.38
CA GLU A 189 9.36 2.43 -13.16
C GLU A 189 7.94 3.00 -13.31
N MET A 190 7.62 3.65 -14.43
CA MET A 190 6.27 4.12 -14.74
C MET A 190 5.26 2.95 -14.73
N CYS A 191 5.57 1.85 -15.41
CA CYS A 191 4.71 0.67 -15.44
C CYS A 191 4.52 0.06 -14.04
N SER A 192 5.58 0.01 -13.23
CA SER A 192 5.49 -0.46 -11.84
C SER A 192 4.55 0.41 -11.01
N ILE A 193 4.65 1.74 -11.14
CA ILE A 193 3.80 2.69 -10.41
C ILE A 193 2.33 2.59 -10.87
N LEU A 194 2.10 2.48 -12.18
CA LEU A 194 0.74 2.28 -12.71
C LEU A 194 0.14 0.98 -12.19
N ARG A 195 0.92 -0.11 -12.14
CA ARG A 195 0.45 -1.42 -11.66
C ARG A 195 0.07 -1.38 -10.18
N SER A 196 0.92 -0.84 -9.31
CA SER A 196 0.63 -0.70 -7.88
C SER A 196 -0.61 0.19 -7.66
N THR A 197 -0.65 1.33 -8.33
CA THR A 197 -1.75 2.30 -8.26
C THR A 197 -3.07 1.65 -8.68
N LEU A 198 -3.11 1.06 -9.87
CA LEU A 198 -4.34 0.53 -10.43
C LEU A 198 -4.81 -0.72 -9.68
N THR A 199 -3.91 -1.55 -9.16
CA THR A 199 -4.29 -2.71 -8.34
C THR A 199 -5.02 -2.27 -7.08
N LEU A 200 -4.44 -1.31 -6.35
CA LEU A 200 -5.02 -0.77 -5.14
C LEU A 200 -6.38 -0.09 -5.41
N VAL A 201 -6.44 0.77 -6.44
CA VAL A 201 -7.64 1.53 -6.76
C VAL A 201 -8.75 0.63 -7.31
N LEU A 202 -8.45 -0.26 -8.26
CA LEU A 202 -9.47 -1.14 -8.85
C LEU A 202 -10.05 -2.09 -7.82
N GLU A 203 -9.22 -2.71 -6.98
CA GLU A 203 -9.71 -3.58 -5.93
C GLU A 203 -10.64 -2.84 -4.97
N SER A 204 -10.24 -1.64 -4.55
CA SER A 204 -11.04 -0.81 -3.64
C SER A 204 -12.38 -0.40 -4.26
N GLU A 205 -12.37 0.08 -5.51
CA GLU A 205 -13.60 0.51 -6.21
C GLU A 205 -14.49 -0.67 -6.60
N LEU A 206 -13.93 -1.82 -7.01
CA LEU A 206 -14.70 -3.03 -7.33
C LEU A 206 -15.34 -3.64 -6.08
N LYS A 207 -14.61 -3.68 -4.96
CA LYS A 207 -15.17 -4.10 -3.66
C LYS A 207 -16.28 -3.14 -3.21
N SER A 208 -16.07 -1.84 -3.38
CA SER A 208 -17.07 -0.80 -3.08
C SER A 208 -18.33 -0.96 -3.92
N ALA A 209 -18.19 -1.25 -5.22
CA ALA A 209 -19.32 -1.37 -6.15
C ALA A 209 -20.09 -2.71 -6.03
N PHE A 210 -19.38 -3.81 -5.78
CA PHE A 210 -19.94 -5.17 -5.90
C PHE A 210 -19.88 -6.00 -4.60
N GLY A 211 -19.33 -5.47 -3.51
CA GLY A 211 -19.16 -6.18 -2.24
C GLY A 211 -18.35 -7.46 -2.42
N ASP A 212 -18.64 -8.51 -1.64
CA ASP A 212 -17.91 -9.79 -1.67
C ASP A 212 -18.01 -10.55 -3.03
N LEU A 213 -18.91 -10.14 -3.92
CA LEU A 213 -19.11 -10.75 -5.23
C LEU A 213 -18.16 -10.20 -6.30
N TRP A 214 -17.39 -9.16 -6.00
CA TRP A 214 -16.56 -8.47 -6.99
C TRP A 214 -15.61 -9.39 -7.74
N LEU A 215 -14.99 -10.38 -7.08
CA LEU A 215 -14.12 -11.40 -7.71
C LEU A 215 -14.83 -12.30 -8.72
N ARG A 216 -16.17 -12.38 -8.67
CA ARG A 216 -16.98 -13.14 -9.62
C ARG A 216 -17.39 -12.30 -10.83
N VAL A 217 -17.48 -10.98 -10.66
CA VAL A 217 -17.97 -10.03 -11.67
C VAL A 217 -16.83 -9.38 -12.44
N VAL A 218 -15.64 -9.30 -11.83
CA VAL A 218 -14.48 -8.65 -12.43
C VAL A 218 -14.08 -9.32 -13.75
N ALA A 219 -13.75 -8.51 -14.76
CA ALA A 219 -13.56 -8.97 -16.13
C ALA A 219 -12.21 -9.67 -16.33
N VAL A 220 -11.20 -9.22 -15.60
CA VAL A 220 -9.90 -9.86 -15.47
C VAL A 220 -9.68 -10.03 -13.97
N LYS A 221 -9.42 -11.26 -13.49
CA LYS A 221 -9.14 -11.47 -12.07
C LYS A 221 -7.71 -11.01 -11.75
N PRO A 222 -7.45 -10.47 -10.54
CA PRO A 222 -6.09 -10.20 -10.10
C PRO A 222 -5.27 -11.51 -10.03
N PRO A 223 -3.93 -11.44 -10.09
CA PRO A 223 -3.10 -10.23 -10.16
C PRO A 223 -3.15 -9.55 -11.54
N TRP A 224 -3.15 -8.21 -11.56
CA TRP A 224 -3.17 -7.43 -12.79
C TRP A 224 -1.77 -6.90 -13.16
N THR A 225 -1.47 -6.89 -14.44
CA THR A 225 -0.46 -6.00 -15.04
C THR A 225 -1.06 -4.60 -15.23
N GLU A 226 -0.21 -3.58 -15.47
CA GLU A 226 -0.66 -2.22 -15.79
C GLU A 226 -1.65 -2.18 -16.97
N LEU A 227 -1.40 -2.97 -18.02
CA LEU A 227 -2.27 -3.07 -19.19
C LEU A 227 -3.60 -3.76 -18.85
N THR A 228 -3.54 -4.94 -18.22
CA THR A 228 -4.76 -5.72 -17.91
C THR A 228 -5.62 -5.04 -16.84
N ALA A 229 -5.01 -4.28 -15.93
CA ALA A 229 -5.71 -3.43 -14.97
C ALA A 229 -6.49 -2.32 -15.69
N MET A 230 -5.85 -1.58 -16.61
CA MET A 230 -6.54 -0.52 -17.37
C MET A 230 -7.63 -1.09 -18.29
N GLU A 231 -7.41 -2.24 -18.91
CA GLU A 231 -8.45 -2.92 -19.70
C GLU A 231 -9.62 -3.37 -18.82
N CYS A 232 -9.34 -3.85 -17.60
CA CYS A 232 -10.36 -4.19 -16.62
C CYS A 232 -11.14 -2.96 -16.16
N LEU A 233 -10.45 -1.83 -15.91
CA LEU A 233 -11.06 -0.54 -15.61
C LEU A 233 -12.03 -0.11 -16.72
N LEU A 234 -11.63 -0.20 -17.99
CA LEU A 234 -12.47 0.17 -19.13
C LEU A 234 -13.69 -0.76 -19.26
N LYS A 235 -13.53 -2.06 -19.03
CA LYS A 235 -14.66 -3.02 -19.04
C LYS A 235 -15.66 -2.77 -17.92
N HIS A 236 -15.20 -2.32 -16.76
CA HIS A 236 -16.04 -1.99 -15.61
C HIS A 236 -16.37 -0.50 -15.49
N TRP A 237 -16.07 0.29 -16.52
CA TRP A 237 -16.12 1.75 -16.44
C TRP A 237 -17.46 2.25 -15.90
N ILE A 238 -18.58 1.72 -16.38
CA ILE A 238 -19.93 2.14 -15.94
C ILE A 238 -20.14 1.93 -14.44
N ALA A 239 -19.65 0.82 -13.89
CA ALA A 239 -19.81 0.48 -12.48
C ALA A 239 -18.81 1.23 -11.58
N LEU A 240 -17.65 1.60 -12.12
CA LEU A 240 -16.57 2.28 -11.42
C LEU A 240 -16.62 3.81 -11.59
N THR A 241 -17.42 4.32 -12.52
CA THR A 241 -17.58 5.77 -12.74
C THR A 241 -18.18 6.39 -11.49
N GLY A 242 -17.47 7.36 -10.90
CA GLY A 242 -17.84 7.92 -9.60
C GLY A 242 -16.93 9.08 -9.21
N LEU A 243 -16.68 9.24 -7.91
CA LEU A 243 -15.79 10.28 -7.38
C LEU A 243 -14.34 10.10 -7.87
N ALA A 244 -13.78 8.88 -7.78
CA ALA A 244 -12.40 8.60 -8.17
C ALA A 244 -12.19 8.52 -9.69
N PHE A 245 -13.06 7.82 -10.42
CA PHE A 245 -12.99 7.74 -11.89
C PHE A 245 -13.99 8.70 -12.54
N LYS A 246 -13.57 9.97 -12.70
CA LYS A 246 -14.34 10.97 -13.45
C LYS A 246 -14.43 10.58 -14.93
N ARG A 247 -15.53 10.95 -15.59
CA ARG A 247 -15.73 10.70 -17.04
C ARG A 247 -14.60 11.24 -17.93
N THR A 248 -13.95 12.32 -17.50
CA THR A 248 -12.80 12.94 -18.18
C THR A 248 -11.56 12.05 -18.22
N LEU A 249 -11.44 11.06 -17.33
CA LEU A 249 -10.30 10.14 -17.30
C LEU A 249 -10.43 8.99 -18.33
N LYS A 250 -11.62 8.75 -18.89
CA LYS A 250 -11.81 7.64 -19.84
C LYS A 250 -10.87 7.71 -21.05
N PRO A 251 -10.75 8.86 -21.75
CA PRO A 251 -9.83 8.99 -22.88
C PRO A 251 -8.35 8.86 -22.47
N VAL A 252 -7.99 9.30 -21.25
CA VAL A 252 -6.63 9.16 -20.70
C VAL A 252 -6.27 7.69 -20.55
N VAL A 253 -7.19 6.88 -20.00
CA VAL A 253 -7.02 5.44 -19.85
C VAL A 253 -6.98 4.74 -21.20
N GLU A 254 -7.85 5.10 -22.14
CA GLU A 254 -7.87 4.53 -23.51
C GLU A 254 -6.55 4.78 -24.25
N ASN A 255 -6.00 6.00 -24.15
CA ASN A 255 -4.72 6.36 -24.74
C ASN A 255 -3.55 5.60 -24.08
N LEU A 256 -3.54 5.49 -22.75
CA LEU A 256 -2.52 4.69 -22.04
C LEU A 256 -2.58 3.21 -22.43
N VAL A 257 -3.77 2.63 -22.57
CA VAL A 257 -3.95 1.25 -23.05
C VAL A 257 -3.39 1.08 -24.46
N SER A 258 -3.62 2.06 -25.36
CA SER A 258 -3.05 2.02 -26.70
C SER A 258 -1.52 1.98 -26.68
N LEU A 259 -0.89 2.85 -25.87
CA LEU A 259 0.57 2.93 -25.76
C LEU A 259 1.16 1.68 -25.09
N LEU A 260 0.51 1.15 -24.05
CA LEU A 260 0.98 -0.02 -23.30
C LEU A 260 0.91 -1.34 -24.09
N LYS A 261 0.15 -1.41 -25.20
CA LYS A 261 0.08 -2.59 -26.06
C LYS A 261 1.35 -2.87 -26.84
N SER A 262 2.15 -1.84 -27.13
CA SER A 262 3.37 -1.95 -27.93
C SER A 262 4.56 -1.37 -27.16
N ARG A 263 5.50 -2.23 -26.76
CA ARG A 263 6.71 -1.79 -26.02
C ARG A 263 7.54 -0.79 -26.82
N HIS A 264 7.61 -0.95 -28.14
CA HIS A 264 8.31 0.00 -29.01
C HIS A 264 7.62 1.38 -29.01
N GLU A 265 6.30 1.42 -29.15
CA GLU A 265 5.52 2.65 -29.17
C GLU A 265 5.51 3.36 -27.81
N LEU A 266 5.45 2.58 -26.72
CA LEU A 266 5.56 3.07 -25.35
C LEU A 266 6.91 3.77 -25.09
N LEU A 267 8.01 3.15 -25.53
CA LEU A 267 9.34 3.72 -25.37
C LEU A 267 9.47 4.98 -26.23
N ASP A 268 8.99 4.96 -27.47
CA ASP A 268 9.04 6.10 -28.39
C ASP A 268 8.26 7.32 -27.85
N GLN A 269 7.06 7.09 -27.32
CA GLN A 269 6.18 8.12 -26.78
C GLN A 269 6.20 8.21 -25.23
N LEU A 270 7.36 7.90 -24.62
CA LEU A 270 7.47 7.79 -23.16
C LEU A 270 7.13 9.08 -22.40
N ASP A 271 7.46 10.27 -22.91
CA ASP A 271 7.06 11.54 -22.25
C ASP A 271 5.54 11.72 -22.24
N THR A 272 4.88 11.32 -23.33
CA THR A 272 3.42 11.34 -23.44
C THR A 272 2.80 10.33 -22.48
N ALA A 273 3.31 9.10 -22.44
CA ALA A 273 2.87 8.05 -21.52
C ALA A 273 3.03 8.47 -20.05
N LEU A 274 4.18 9.06 -19.69
CA LEU A 274 4.42 9.62 -18.36
C LEU A 274 3.46 10.77 -18.05
N GLY A 275 3.16 11.63 -19.03
CA GLY A 275 2.19 12.71 -18.87
C GLY A 275 0.78 12.21 -18.55
N LEU A 276 0.28 11.26 -19.32
CA LEU A 276 -1.02 10.63 -19.11
C LEU A 276 -1.06 9.86 -17.77
N SER A 277 0.04 9.19 -17.42
CA SER A 277 0.16 8.48 -16.13
C SER A 277 0.11 9.44 -14.95
N ILE A 278 0.78 10.60 -15.04
CA ILE A 278 0.71 11.65 -14.01
C ILE A 278 -0.71 12.19 -13.90
N GLU A 279 -1.39 12.45 -15.03
CA GLU A 279 -2.78 12.94 -15.04
C GLU A 279 -3.71 11.96 -14.33
N LEU A 280 -3.66 10.68 -14.71
CA LEU A 280 -4.43 9.62 -14.09
C LEU A 280 -4.13 9.50 -12.59
N CYS A 281 -2.87 9.30 -12.22
CA CYS A 281 -2.48 9.09 -10.81
C CYS A 281 -2.73 10.34 -9.94
N SER A 282 -2.61 11.55 -10.49
CA SER A 282 -2.89 12.79 -9.73
C SER A 282 -4.38 12.92 -9.41
N GLU A 283 -5.27 12.54 -10.32
CA GLU A 283 -6.71 12.53 -10.05
C GLU A 283 -7.06 11.43 -9.05
N LEU A 284 -6.49 10.23 -9.17
CA LEU A 284 -6.71 9.14 -8.21
C LEU A 284 -6.15 9.47 -6.83
N GLN A 285 -5.03 10.19 -6.73
CA GLN A 285 -4.44 10.64 -5.47
C GLN A 285 -5.41 11.46 -4.61
N LEU A 286 -6.35 12.19 -5.23
CA LEU A 286 -7.37 12.97 -4.50
C LEU A 286 -8.27 12.08 -3.61
N HIS A 287 -8.37 10.79 -3.95
CA HIS A 287 -9.16 9.79 -3.24
C HIS A 287 -8.29 8.72 -2.55
N TYR A 288 -7.07 8.52 -3.06
CA TYR A 288 -6.11 7.52 -2.59
C TYR A 288 -4.78 8.21 -2.26
N PHE A 289 -4.71 8.90 -1.13
CA PHE A 289 -3.56 9.75 -0.79
C PHE A 289 -2.22 9.01 -0.70
N GLN A 290 -2.23 7.70 -0.44
CA GLN A 290 -1.05 6.83 -0.48
C GLN A 290 -0.33 6.83 -1.85
N LEU A 291 -0.99 7.31 -2.90
CA LEU A 291 -0.40 7.52 -4.22
C LEU A 291 0.45 8.80 -4.33
N ALA A 292 0.52 9.64 -3.29
CA ALA A 292 1.25 10.92 -3.34
C ALA A 292 2.75 10.77 -3.65
N GLU A 293 3.37 9.74 -3.08
CA GLU A 293 4.78 9.41 -3.35
C GLU A 293 4.94 8.93 -4.79
N ASP A 294 4.06 8.04 -5.25
CA ASP A 294 4.03 7.52 -6.61
C ASP A 294 3.82 8.61 -7.67
N VAL A 295 2.92 9.57 -7.43
CA VAL A 295 2.73 10.75 -8.30
C VAL A 295 3.98 11.64 -8.32
N SER A 296 4.63 11.81 -7.17
CA SER A 296 5.87 12.59 -7.09
C SER A 296 7.01 11.94 -7.85
N ARG A 297 7.11 10.61 -7.78
CA ARG A 297 8.07 9.79 -8.54
C ARG A 297 7.80 9.86 -10.05
N LEU A 298 6.56 9.72 -10.50
CA LEU A 298 6.20 9.91 -11.91
C LEU A 298 6.58 11.29 -12.43
N LYS A 299 6.32 12.35 -11.65
CA LYS A 299 6.73 13.72 -11.99
C LYS A 299 8.26 13.87 -12.03
N ALA A 300 8.99 13.21 -11.13
CA ALA A 300 10.45 13.20 -11.14
C ALA A 300 11.02 12.47 -12.36
N LEU A 301 10.48 11.30 -12.71
CA LEU A 301 10.82 10.54 -13.91
C LEU A 301 10.65 11.39 -15.17
N ARG A 302 9.51 12.06 -15.33
CA ARG A 302 9.23 12.91 -16.49
C ARG A 302 10.18 14.12 -16.57
N ARG A 303 10.51 14.73 -15.42
CA ARG A 303 11.52 15.82 -15.38
C ARG A 303 12.91 15.31 -15.74
N GLY A 304 13.32 14.15 -15.23
CA GLY A 304 14.60 13.52 -15.56
C GLY A 304 14.72 13.23 -17.06
N LEU A 305 13.65 12.69 -17.65
CA LEU A 305 13.57 12.45 -19.09
C LEU A 305 13.74 13.75 -19.89
N ARG A 306 13.00 14.82 -19.53
CA ARG A 306 13.11 16.13 -20.21
C ARG A 306 14.45 16.82 -19.99
N GLY A 307 15.08 16.63 -18.82
CA GLY A 307 16.41 17.17 -18.52
C GLY A 307 17.51 16.57 -19.40
N GLN A 308 17.41 15.28 -19.72
CA GLN A 308 18.34 14.60 -20.64
C GLN A 308 18.22 15.10 -22.10
N PHE A 309 17.04 15.57 -22.52
CA PHE A 309 16.83 16.19 -23.84
C PHE A 309 17.18 17.69 -23.88
N GLY A 310 17.29 18.36 -22.72
CA GLY A 310 17.55 19.80 -22.62
C GLY A 310 19.02 20.23 -22.71
N GLU A 311 19.97 19.31 -22.57
CA GLU A 311 21.42 19.61 -22.61
C GLU A 311 22.03 19.56 -24.03
N LEU A 312 21.25 19.25 -25.07
CA LEU A 312 21.73 19.13 -26.45
C LEU A 312 21.36 20.32 -27.37
N SER A 313 20.72 21.37 -26.87
CA SER A 313 20.22 22.47 -27.73
C SER A 313 20.78 23.87 -27.45
N HIS A 314 21.84 24.04 -26.64
CA HIS A 314 22.42 25.38 -26.44
C HIS A 314 23.96 25.38 -26.38
N GLN A 315 24.60 25.32 -27.55
CA GLN A 315 25.83 26.06 -27.83
C GLN A 315 25.85 26.52 -29.29
N ASP A 316 25.55 27.81 -29.52
CA ASP A 316 26.32 28.71 -30.41
C ASP A 316 25.82 30.16 -30.26
N SER A 317 26.56 30.92 -29.42
CA SER A 317 27.08 32.31 -29.51
C SER A 317 26.30 33.47 -30.18
N PRO A 318 26.71 34.75 -29.99
CA PRO A 318 27.11 35.48 -28.77
C PRO A 318 26.37 36.85 -28.63
N ALA A 319 26.75 37.59 -27.60
CA ALA A 319 26.18 38.84 -27.07
C ALA A 319 25.80 39.97 -28.05
N THR A 320 24.79 40.76 -27.65
CA THR A 320 24.86 42.23 -27.77
C THR A 320 24.00 42.93 -26.71
N SER A 321 24.63 43.91 -26.08
CA SER A 321 24.13 44.87 -25.09
C SER A 321 23.13 45.87 -25.66
N GLY A 322 22.17 46.30 -24.85
CA GLY A 322 21.38 47.52 -25.09
C GLY A 322 20.48 47.85 -23.90
N GLY A 323 20.69 49.01 -23.28
CA GLY A 323 20.05 49.42 -22.03
C GLY A 323 18.60 49.96 -22.14
N VAL A 324 17.88 49.82 -21.02
CA VAL A 324 17.12 50.81 -20.19
C VAL A 324 16.37 51.97 -20.93
N PRO A 325 15.27 52.55 -20.38
CA PRO A 325 14.06 52.04 -19.71
C PRO A 325 12.76 52.64 -20.31
N THR A 326 11.55 52.10 -20.08
CA THR A 326 10.35 52.97 -19.93
C THR A 326 9.21 52.30 -19.16
N ALA A 327 8.61 53.10 -18.27
CA ALA A 327 7.46 52.86 -17.44
C ALA A 327 6.18 52.42 -18.19
N LEU A 328 5.25 51.76 -17.48
CA LEU A 328 3.93 52.33 -17.15
C LEU A 328 2.98 51.29 -16.50
N ARG A 329 2.41 51.75 -15.36
CA ARG A 329 1.05 51.49 -14.85
C ARG A 329 0.71 50.14 -14.17
N GLU A 330 0.73 50.21 -12.85
CA GLU A 330 -0.27 49.58 -11.97
C GLU A 330 -1.69 50.14 -12.21
N PRO A 331 -2.75 49.33 -12.00
CA PRO A 331 -4.07 49.84 -11.66
C PRO A 331 -4.35 49.73 -10.17
N GLN A 332 -4.85 50.84 -9.65
CA GLN A 332 -5.08 51.18 -8.25
C GLN A 332 -6.16 50.35 -7.55
N ARG A 333 -5.93 50.16 -6.24
CA ARG A 333 -6.94 49.80 -5.23
C ARG A 333 -8.03 50.86 -5.15
N ARG A 334 -9.30 50.43 -5.06
CA ARG A 334 -10.40 51.26 -4.54
C ARG A 334 -10.81 50.82 -3.12
N PRO A 335 -11.14 51.76 -2.22
CA PRO A 335 -11.44 51.50 -0.81
C PRO A 335 -12.91 51.09 -0.58
N LEU A 336 -13.13 50.30 0.47
CA LEU A 336 -14.46 49.94 0.99
C LEU A 336 -14.99 51.03 1.95
N PRO A 337 -16.31 51.31 1.96
CA PRO A 337 -16.92 52.27 2.88
C PRO A 337 -17.23 51.64 4.28
N PRO A 338 -17.54 52.48 5.30
CA PRO A 338 -17.27 52.15 6.70
C PRO A 338 -18.40 51.41 7.44
N ARG A 339 -17.99 50.84 8.57
CA ARG A 339 -18.78 50.16 9.61
C ARG A 339 -19.96 51.00 10.11
N VAL A 340 -21.12 50.35 10.21
CA VAL A 340 -22.23 50.77 11.08
C VAL A 340 -22.29 49.80 12.27
N ALA A 341 -22.26 50.36 13.48
CA ALA A 341 -22.32 49.66 14.75
C ALA A 341 -23.70 49.82 15.38
N ILE A 342 -24.36 48.74 15.78
CA ILE A 342 -25.43 48.73 16.82
C ILE A 342 -25.46 47.33 17.50
N PRO A 343 -26.08 47.13 18.69
CA PRO A 343 -25.44 46.90 19.99
C PRO A 343 -25.75 45.48 20.56
N PRO A 344 -25.22 45.07 21.73
CA PRO A 344 -25.44 43.73 22.26
C PRO A 344 -26.78 43.62 23.03
N PRO A 345 -27.51 42.50 22.96
CA PRO A 345 -28.56 42.24 23.92
C PRO A 345 -28.01 41.57 25.18
N ARG A 346 -28.33 42.25 26.26
CA ARG A 346 -28.22 42.00 27.70
C ARG A 346 -28.46 40.56 28.17
N THR A 347 -27.61 40.18 29.12
CA THR A 347 -27.86 39.37 30.33
C THR A 347 -29.31 39.02 30.66
N SER A 348 -29.58 37.74 30.93
CA SER A 348 -30.65 37.32 31.84
C SER A 348 -30.16 36.21 32.78
N VAL A 349 -30.64 36.36 34.02
CA VAL A 349 -30.29 35.71 35.29
C VAL A 349 -31.01 34.36 35.44
N PRO A 350 -30.46 33.37 36.19
CA PRO A 350 -31.11 32.07 36.41
C PRO A 350 -32.04 32.04 37.64
N LEU A 351 -32.91 31.01 37.69
CA LEU A 351 -33.58 30.33 38.83
C LEU A 351 -35.11 30.20 38.67
N PRO A 352 -35.83 29.29 39.40
CA PRO A 352 -35.46 27.98 39.95
C PRO A 352 -36.55 26.88 39.77
N GLY A 353 -36.15 25.60 39.95
CA GLY A 353 -36.85 24.58 40.75
C GLY A 353 -38.18 23.94 40.30
N THR A 354 -38.27 22.63 40.56
CA THR A 354 -39.42 21.68 40.71
C THR A 354 -39.32 20.51 39.73
N SER A 355 -39.66 19.27 40.03
CA SER A 355 -39.98 18.50 41.23
C SER A 355 -39.94 17.03 40.78
N ALA A 356 -39.70 16.13 41.73
CA ALA A 356 -39.77 14.69 41.57
C ALA A 356 -41.11 14.19 41.00
N ALA A 357 -41.06 13.10 40.21
CA ALA A 357 -42.21 12.22 40.00
C ALA A 357 -41.79 10.78 39.66
N ALA A 358 -42.05 9.90 40.62
CA ALA A 358 -42.60 8.54 40.53
C ALA A 358 -41.97 7.48 39.61
N ALA A 359 -41.47 6.43 40.25
CA ALA A 359 -41.16 5.13 39.69
C ALA A 359 -42.43 4.26 39.52
N LEU A 360 -42.48 3.45 38.46
CA LEU A 360 -43.31 2.25 38.34
C LEU A 360 -42.40 1.05 37.95
N PRO A 361 -42.64 -0.16 38.48
CA PRO A 361 -41.74 -1.30 38.33
C PRO A 361 -42.12 -2.21 37.16
N GLY A 362 -41.13 -2.90 36.59
CA GLY A 362 -41.35 -4.19 35.92
C GLY A 362 -41.01 -4.26 34.43
N VAL A 363 -39.70 -4.32 34.11
CA VAL A 363 -39.16 -5.08 32.96
C VAL A 363 -37.75 -5.54 33.36
N PRO A 364 -37.32 -6.80 33.10
CA PRO A 364 -35.98 -7.25 33.48
C PRO A 364 -34.93 -6.42 32.76
N ARG A 365 -34.13 -5.64 33.50
CA ARG A 365 -32.95 -4.97 32.97
C ARG A 365 -31.96 -6.02 32.52
N GLN A 366 -31.74 -6.13 31.20
CA GLN A 366 -30.47 -6.63 30.69
C GLN A 366 -29.35 -5.80 31.35
N VAL A 367 -28.39 -6.50 31.93
CA VAL A 367 -27.19 -5.90 32.54
C VAL A 367 -26.40 -5.24 31.41
N VAL A 368 -26.69 -3.96 31.16
CA VAL A 368 -25.78 -3.07 30.44
C VAL A 368 -24.67 -2.77 31.43
N VAL A 369 -23.48 -3.30 31.16
CA VAL A 369 -22.26 -2.90 31.86
C VAL A 369 -22.11 -1.40 31.63
N ALA A 370 -22.42 -0.60 32.64
CA ALA A 370 -22.23 0.84 32.62
C ALA A 370 -20.73 1.12 32.57
N VAL A 371 -20.23 1.42 31.37
CA VAL A 371 -18.96 2.13 31.23
C VAL A 371 -19.20 3.52 31.80
N ALA A 372 -18.45 3.86 32.85
CA ALA A 372 -18.52 5.17 33.50
C ALA A 372 -18.45 6.30 32.47
N SER A 373 -19.33 7.29 32.61
CA SER A 373 -19.28 8.50 31.79
C SER A 373 -17.88 9.12 31.89
N PRO A 374 -17.25 9.51 30.76
CA PRO A 374 -15.94 10.15 30.81
C PRO A 374 -16.03 11.48 31.57
N PRO A 375 -14.95 11.91 32.26
CA PRO A 375 -14.91 13.20 32.93
C PRO A 375 -15.21 14.33 31.96
N SER A 376 -15.92 15.36 32.43
CA SER A 376 -16.21 16.56 31.65
C SER A 376 -14.93 17.09 31.02
N PRO A 377 -14.88 17.29 29.69
CA PRO A 377 -13.65 17.70 29.02
C PRO A 377 -13.17 19.05 29.59
N PRO A 378 -11.85 19.27 29.69
CA PRO A 378 -11.30 20.56 30.10
C PRO A 378 -11.81 21.68 29.16
N PRO A 379 -11.87 22.95 29.61
CA PRO A 379 -12.25 24.06 28.76
C PRO A 379 -11.38 24.07 27.50
N SER A 380 -12.02 23.92 26.35
CA SER A 380 -11.33 23.64 25.10
C SER A 380 -10.57 24.86 24.59
N VAL A 381 -9.28 24.69 24.36
CA VAL A 381 -8.46 25.66 23.61
C VAL A 381 -8.83 25.66 22.12
N PHE A 382 -9.44 24.58 21.63
CA PHE A 382 -9.86 24.41 20.24
C PHE A 382 -11.36 24.06 20.16
N PRO A 383 -12.25 24.96 20.62
CA PRO A 383 -13.65 24.63 20.86
C PRO A 383 -14.39 24.22 19.58
N ARG A 384 -14.00 24.76 18.41
CA ARG A 384 -14.65 24.42 17.13
C ARG A 384 -14.19 23.07 16.58
N ALA A 385 -12.89 22.78 16.62
CA ALA A 385 -12.35 21.50 16.19
C ALA A 385 -12.86 20.33 17.05
N GLN A 386 -12.92 20.53 18.37
CA GLN A 386 -13.50 19.56 19.28
C GLN A 386 -15.00 19.36 19.04
N LEU A 387 -15.76 20.45 18.89
CA LEU A 387 -17.20 20.38 18.62
C LEU A 387 -17.48 19.66 17.29
N LEU A 388 -16.72 19.94 16.24
CA LEU A 388 -16.82 19.25 14.95
C LEU A 388 -16.66 17.74 15.10
N LEU A 389 -15.59 17.31 15.77
CA LEU A 389 -15.33 15.90 15.98
C LEU A 389 -16.43 15.24 16.80
N GLN A 390 -16.89 15.90 17.86
CA GLN A 390 -17.91 15.38 18.75
C GLN A 390 -19.28 15.27 18.05
N GLU A 391 -19.77 16.32 17.41
CA GLU A 391 -21.06 16.30 16.70
C GLU A 391 -21.07 15.25 15.58
N THR A 392 -19.97 15.14 14.84
CA THR A 392 -19.87 14.16 13.77
C THR A 392 -19.88 12.73 14.33
N TRP A 393 -19.15 12.49 15.41
CA TRP A 393 -19.13 11.18 16.07
C TRP A 393 -20.52 10.79 16.61
N GLU A 394 -21.21 11.72 17.28
CA GLU A 394 -22.56 11.48 17.82
C GLU A 394 -23.55 11.10 16.71
N LEU A 395 -23.49 11.80 15.57
CA LEU A 395 -24.34 11.50 14.41
C LEU A 395 -24.03 10.15 13.77
N VAL A 396 -22.76 9.79 13.65
CA VAL A 396 -22.34 8.47 13.12
C VAL A 396 -22.81 7.36 14.07
N ASN A 397 -22.68 7.57 15.38
CA ASN A 397 -23.15 6.64 16.39
C ASN A 397 -24.68 6.49 16.39
N ASP A 398 -25.43 7.60 16.31
CA ASP A 398 -26.89 7.62 16.17
C ASP A 398 -27.35 6.86 14.92
N PHE A 399 -26.67 7.09 13.80
CA PHE A 399 -26.92 6.37 12.54
C PHE A 399 -26.68 4.87 12.71
N CYS A 400 -25.52 4.47 13.23
CA CYS A 400 -25.14 3.08 13.44
C CYS A 400 -26.08 2.36 14.42
N GLY A 401 -26.44 2.99 15.53
CA GLY A 401 -27.36 2.43 16.51
C GLY A 401 -28.78 2.29 15.96
N THR A 402 -29.27 3.28 15.21
CA THR A 402 -30.56 3.21 14.52
C THR A 402 -30.58 2.06 13.51
N LEU A 403 -29.48 1.89 12.75
CA LEU A 403 -29.31 0.81 11.79
C LEU A 403 -29.32 -0.57 12.49
N CYS A 404 -28.54 -0.73 13.56
CA CYS A 404 -28.49 -1.96 14.36
C CYS A 404 -29.85 -2.31 14.95
N LYS A 405 -30.57 -1.33 15.51
CA LYS A 405 -31.92 -1.53 16.05
C LYS A 405 -32.89 -2.00 14.97
N SER A 406 -32.85 -1.41 13.78
CA SER A 406 -33.68 -1.83 12.64
C SER A 406 -33.41 -3.28 12.21
N LEU A 407 -32.16 -3.73 12.36
CA LEU A 407 -31.70 -5.08 12.03
C LEU A 407 -31.74 -6.04 13.23
N LYS A 408 -32.29 -5.62 14.37
CA LYS A 408 -32.35 -6.39 15.63
C LYS A 408 -30.97 -6.90 16.09
N ARG A 409 -29.93 -6.08 15.97
CA ARG A 409 -28.57 -6.36 16.45
C ARG A 409 -28.25 -5.55 17.71
N PRO A 410 -27.40 -6.07 18.61
CA PRO A 410 -26.88 -5.29 19.72
C PRO A 410 -25.99 -4.15 19.21
N HIS A 411 -26.08 -2.99 19.84
CA HIS A 411 -25.21 -1.84 19.62
C HIS A 411 -24.57 -1.45 20.95
N GLY A 412 -23.25 -1.27 20.96
CA GLY A 412 -22.46 -1.14 22.20
C GLY A 412 -22.46 0.24 22.83
N PHE A 413 -23.04 1.26 22.18
CA PHE A 413 -22.99 2.65 22.60
C PHE A 413 -24.40 3.21 22.81
N ALA A 414 -24.57 4.11 23.77
CA ALA A 414 -25.83 4.86 23.90
C ALA A 414 -26.02 5.75 22.68
N PHE A 415 -27.23 5.78 22.11
CA PHE A 415 -27.52 6.51 20.88
C PHE A 415 -28.96 7.04 20.88
N VAL A 416 -29.20 8.09 20.12
CA VAL A 416 -30.54 8.62 19.84
C VAL A 416 -31.03 8.02 18.52
N GLU A 417 -32.20 7.39 18.57
CA GLU A 417 -32.77 6.79 17.38
C GLU A 417 -33.23 7.86 16.38
N ARG A 418 -32.76 7.76 15.14
CA ARG A 418 -33.09 8.69 14.05
C ARG A 418 -33.62 7.94 12.82
N PRO A 419 -34.87 7.43 12.84
CA PRO A 419 -35.42 6.60 11.76
C PRO A 419 -35.43 7.30 10.39
N SER A 420 -35.45 8.64 10.37
CA SER A 420 -35.37 9.43 9.14
C SER A 420 -34.09 9.20 8.33
N LEU A 421 -32.97 8.85 8.99
CA LEU A 421 -31.70 8.61 8.33
C LEU A 421 -31.68 7.29 7.53
N LEU A 422 -32.58 6.36 7.85
CA LEU A 422 -32.67 5.06 7.17
C LEU A 422 -33.59 5.07 5.95
N LYS A 423 -34.25 6.19 5.65
CA LYS A 423 -35.23 6.29 4.53
C LYS A 423 -34.55 6.17 3.16
N ASP A 424 -33.35 6.73 3.03
CA ASP A 424 -32.62 6.77 1.78
C ASP A 424 -31.43 5.80 1.82
N ARG A 425 -31.66 4.58 1.33
CA ARG A 425 -30.66 3.51 1.30
C ARG A 425 -29.46 3.83 0.41
N SER A 426 -29.60 4.73 -0.57
CA SER A 426 -28.50 5.12 -1.44
C SER A 426 -27.38 5.83 -0.67
N ARG A 427 -27.71 6.43 0.48
CA ARG A 427 -26.75 7.14 1.34
C ARG A 427 -25.89 6.22 2.19
N PHE A 428 -26.25 4.94 2.33
CA PHE A 428 -25.56 4.08 3.29
C PHE A 428 -24.11 3.80 2.87
N GLY A 429 -23.90 3.54 1.58
CA GLY A 429 -22.56 3.39 1.02
C GLY A 429 -21.75 4.68 1.13
N GLU A 430 -22.39 5.84 0.97
CA GLU A 430 -21.73 7.14 1.13
C GLU A 430 -21.32 7.39 2.59
N VAL A 431 -22.21 7.15 3.55
CA VAL A 431 -21.90 7.28 4.99
C VAL A 431 -20.76 6.34 5.36
N TYR A 432 -20.83 5.07 4.97
CA TYR A 432 -19.76 4.09 5.20
C TYR A 432 -18.41 4.58 4.66
N ARG A 433 -18.38 5.05 3.41
CA ARG A 433 -17.18 5.59 2.77
C ARG A 433 -16.62 6.82 3.48
N GLN A 434 -17.48 7.77 3.86
CA GLN A 434 -17.03 8.98 4.54
C GLN A 434 -16.52 8.69 5.97
N VAL A 435 -17.11 7.71 6.68
CA VAL A 435 -16.57 7.23 7.96
C VAL A 435 -15.19 6.59 7.77
N ALA A 436 -15.00 5.77 6.73
CA ALA A 436 -13.71 5.16 6.41
C ALA A 436 -12.63 6.23 6.14
N HIS A 437 -12.95 7.26 5.36
CA HIS A 437 -12.05 8.39 5.09
C HIS A 437 -11.70 9.14 6.38
N ALA A 438 -12.69 9.50 7.21
CA ALA A 438 -12.46 10.19 8.47
C ALA A 438 -11.56 9.37 9.41
N MET A 439 -11.84 8.07 9.55
CA MET A 439 -11.04 7.14 10.35
C MET A 439 -9.59 7.05 9.86
N GLY A 440 -9.38 6.90 8.55
CA GLY A 440 -8.04 6.78 7.95
C GLY A 440 -7.20 8.05 8.11
N HIS A 441 -7.80 9.23 7.89
CA HIS A 441 -7.11 10.50 8.13
C HIS A 441 -6.77 10.69 9.61
N MET A 442 -7.68 10.32 10.52
CA MET A 442 -7.45 10.41 11.96
C MET A 442 -6.32 9.48 12.44
N ASP A 443 -6.29 8.23 11.97
CA ASP A 443 -5.21 7.26 12.27
C ASP A 443 -3.84 7.79 11.82
N MET A 444 -3.79 8.36 10.62
CA MET A 444 -2.58 8.92 10.05
C MET A 444 -2.06 10.10 10.89
N ILE A 445 -2.95 11.00 11.33
CA ILE A 445 -2.59 12.12 12.21
C ILE A 445 -2.07 11.62 13.56
N LEU A 446 -2.72 10.60 14.14
CA LEU A 446 -2.34 10.01 15.42
C LEU A 446 -0.98 9.28 15.39
N LYS A 447 -0.62 8.66 14.26
CA LYS A 447 0.65 7.95 14.06
C LYS A 447 1.79 8.83 13.55
N ALA A 448 1.51 10.09 13.21
CA ALA A 448 2.51 10.99 12.65
C ALA A 448 3.52 11.47 13.71
N THR A 449 4.80 11.17 13.48
CA THR A 449 5.91 11.78 14.23
C THR A 449 6.04 13.27 13.87
N GLU A 450 6.67 14.07 14.73
CA GLU A 450 6.85 15.52 14.51
C GLU A 450 7.51 15.86 13.17
N SER A 451 8.50 15.07 12.75
CA SER A 451 9.16 15.19 11.45
C SER A 451 8.24 14.86 10.26
N ARG A 452 7.32 13.91 10.43
CA ARG A 452 6.38 13.47 9.37
C ARG A 452 5.20 14.42 9.19
N ARG A 453 4.79 15.15 10.25
CA ARG A 453 3.69 16.14 10.17
C ARG A 453 3.95 17.26 9.17
N GLN A 454 5.21 17.65 8.96
CA GLN A 454 5.57 18.67 7.96
C GLN A 454 5.37 18.19 6.51
N GLN A 455 5.40 16.87 6.27
CA GLN A 455 5.19 16.26 4.96
C GLN A 455 3.70 15.95 4.68
N MET A 456 2.83 16.07 5.69
CA MET A 456 1.39 15.76 5.61
C MET A 456 0.54 16.98 5.21
N GLN A 457 0.99 17.77 4.24
CA GLN A 457 0.25 18.96 3.79
C GLN A 457 -1.14 18.55 3.26
N GLY A 458 -2.20 19.14 3.82
CA GLY A 458 -3.59 18.94 3.37
C GLY A 458 -4.34 17.81 4.08
N VAL A 459 -3.68 16.98 4.89
CA VAL A 459 -4.35 15.85 5.58
C VAL A 459 -5.38 16.35 6.59
N GLY A 460 -5.06 17.40 7.35
CA GLY A 460 -6.03 17.98 8.29
C GLY A 460 -7.22 18.60 7.54
N SER A 461 -6.98 19.17 6.35
CA SER A 461 -8.05 19.68 5.49
C SER A 461 -8.97 18.55 4.98
N LEU A 462 -8.39 17.43 4.53
CA LEU A 462 -9.15 16.25 4.10
C LEU A 462 -9.95 15.63 5.25
N PHE A 463 -9.38 15.60 6.46
CA PHE A 463 -10.10 15.15 7.65
C PHE A 463 -11.30 16.05 7.95
N VAL A 464 -11.10 17.36 8.04
CA VAL A 464 -12.18 18.34 8.25
C VAL A 464 -13.25 18.20 7.16
N GLN A 465 -12.86 18.06 5.89
CA GLN A 465 -13.79 17.87 4.79
C GLN A 465 -14.62 16.58 4.93
N SER A 466 -13.99 15.48 5.36
CA SER A 466 -14.68 14.20 5.59
C SER A 466 -15.73 14.34 6.71
N LEU A 467 -15.39 15.02 7.81
CA LEU A 467 -16.32 15.30 8.90
C LEU A 467 -17.48 16.20 8.44
N MET A 468 -17.19 17.24 7.65
CA MET A 468 -18.22 18.12 7.07
C MET A 468 -19.16 17.38 6.12
N ASN A 469 -18.64 16.44 5.33
CA ASN A 469 -19.47 15.60 4.46
C ASN A 469 -20.40 14.71 5.29
N LEU A 470 -19.88 14.08 6.37
CA LEU A 470 -20.69 13.29 7.29
C LEU A 470 -21.80 14.12 7.94
N LEU A 471 -21.49 15.33 8.41
CA LEU A 471 -22.48 16.26 8.96
C LEU A 471 -23.61 16.54 7.96
N ARG A 472 -23.27 16.85 6.70
CA ARG A 472 -24.28 17.11 5.66
C ARG A 472 -25.14 15.89 5.35
N LEU A 473 -24.54 14.70 5.35
CA LEU A 473 -25.25 13.44 5.07
C LEU A 473 -26.19 13.04 6.21
N LEU A 474 -25.75 13.20 7.46
CA LEU A 474 -26.42 12.71 8.66
C LEU A 474 -27.28 13.78 9.36
N ASN A 475 -27.12 15.06 9.02
CA ASN A 475 -27.91 16.16 9.57
C ASN A 475 -28.43 17.14 8.49
N PRO A 476 -29.29 16.69 7.56
CA PRO A 476 -29.74 17.49 6.41
C PRO A 476 -30.65 18.68 6.75
N LYS A 477 -31.10 18.83 8.01
CA LYS A 477 -31.99 19.95 8.44
C LYS A 477 -31.26 21.13 9.08
N GLY A 478 -29.93 21.08 9.19
CA GLY A 478 -29.06 22.26 9.28
C GLY A 478 -29.31 23.25 10.42
N GLU A 479 -29.30 22.81 11.68
CA GLU A 479 -29.08 23.71 12.82
C GLU A 479 -27.57 23.80 13.20
N ALA A 480 -26.78 22.76 12.91
CA ALA A 480 -25.34 22.68 13.23
C ALA A 480 -24.42 23.45 12.26
N ASP A 481 -24.91 23.80 11.07
CA ASP A 481 -24.11 24.31 9.96
C ASP A 481 -23.46 25.69 10.24
N ARG A 482 -23.91 26.40 11.29
CA ARG A 482 -23.46 27.77 11.62
C ARG A 482 -22.32 27.85 12.65
N VAL A 483 -22.12 26.84 13.49
CA VAL A 483 -21.13 26.89 14.59
C VAL A 483 -19.80 26.24 14.18
N VAL A 484 -19.87 25.26 13.28
CA VAL A 484 -18.73 24.41 12.91
C VAL A 484 -18.10 24.80 11.56
N SER A 485 -18.78 25.65 10.78
CA SER A 485 -18.24 26.22 9.53
C SER A 485 -17.03 27.12 9.84
N GLY A 486 -15.85 26.73 9.39
CA GLY A 486 -14.63 27.55 9.51
C GLY A 486 -13.51 26.94 10.36
N VAL A 487 -13.63 25.68 10.79
CA VAL A 487 -12.49 24.93 11.34
C VAL A 487 -11.40 24.86 10.28
N THR A 488 -10.21 25.35 10.62
CA THR A 488 -9.06 25.30 9.71
C THR A 488 -8.27 24.01 9.87
N GLU A 489 -7.53 23.63 8.83
CA GLU A 489 -6.58 22.50 8.92
C GLU A 489 -5.62 22.66 10.11
N LYS A 490 -5.06 23.86 10.28
CA LYS A 490 -4.12 24.16 11.37
C LYS A 490 -4.76 23.94 12.74
N GLU A 491 -5.96 24.48 12.94
CA GLU A 491 -6.71 24.33 14.20
C GLU A 491 -7.01 22.85 14.51
N MET A 492 -7.42 22.08 13.51
CA MET A 492 -7.70 20.65 13.68
C MET A 492 -6.43 19.84 13.98
N LEU A 493 -5.31 20.12 13.30
CA LEU A 493 -4.05 19.42 13.55
C LEU A 493 -3.48 19.74 14.93
N GLU A 494 -3.56 21.00 15.37
CA GLU A 494 -3.16 21.42 16.71
C GLU A 494 -4.02 20.74 17.77
N PHE A 495 -5.34 20.67 17.58
CA PHE A 495 -6.25 19.95 18.47
C PHE A 495 -5.91 18.45 18.59
N LEU A 496 -5.75 17.75 17.46
CA LEU A 496 -5.49 16.30 17.44
C LEU A 496 -4.10 15.93 17.97
N SER A 497 -3.13 16.85 17.86
CA SER A 497 -1.75 16.63 18.30
C SER A 497 -1.51 17.06 19.76
N ASP A 498 -2.44 17.80 20.35
CA ASP A 498 -2.29 18.31 21.72
C ASP A 498 -2.46 17.19 22.75
N SER A 499 -1.42 17.02 23.58
CA SER A 499 -1.34 16.01 24.63
C SER A 499 -2.54 15.98 25.57
N ARG A 500 -3.23 17.12 25.79
CA ARG A 500 -4.39 17.25 26.66
C ARG A 500 -5.61 16.49 26.15
N TYR A 501 -5.72 16.30 24.84
CA TYR A 501 -6.84 15.59 24.21
C TYR A 501 -6.45 14.20 23.70
N LYS A 502 -5.20 13.76 23.89
CA LYS A 502 -4.67 12.51 23.33
C LYS A 502 -5.56 11.29 23.65
N GLU A 503 -6.00 11.15 24.89
CA GLU A 503 -6.87 10.04 25.30
C GLU A 503 -8.24 10.12 24.62
N LEU A 504 -8.86 11.31 24.58
CA LEU A 504 -10.14 11.55 23.91
C LEU A 504 -10.06 11.19 22.42
N VAL A 505 -9.00 11.65 21.73
CA VAL A 505 -8.82 11.43 20.30
C VAL A 505 -8.54 9.96 19.99
N VAL A 506 -7.66 9.29 20.75
CA VAL A 506 -7.37 7.85 20.57
C VAL A 506 -8.61 7.00 20.82
N ASN A 507 -9.39 7.31 21.86
CA ASN A 507 -10.63 6.59 22.15
C ASN A 507 -11.70 6.85 21.08
N GLY A 508 -11.83 8.09 20.60
CA GLY A 508 -12.72 8.44 19.50
C GLY A 508 -12.37 7.68 18.21
N HIS A 509 -11.07 7.56 17.88
CA HIS A 509 -10.61 6.77 16.73
C HIS A 509 -11.00 5.29 16.86
N LYS A 510 -10.73 4.66 18.02
CA LYS A 510 -11.13 3.26 18.27
C LYS A 510 -12.63 3.05 18.14
N GLN A 511 -13.44 4.00 18.62
CA GLN A 511 -14.89 3.91 18.50
C GLN A 511 -15.34 4.05 17.04
N LEU A 512 -14.73 4.96 16.26
CA LEU A 512 -15.03 5.07 14.83
C LEU A 512 -14.73 3.78 14.06
N VAL A 513 -13.65 3.05 14.40
CA VAL A 513 -13.35 1.72 13.82
C VAL A 513 -14.49 0.75 14.10
N ILE A 514 -14.93 0.65 15.36
CA ILE A 514 -16.05 -0.25 15.75
C ILE A 514 -17.35 0.12 15.00
N LEU A 515 -17.65 1.42 14.91
CA LEU A 515 -18.83 1.93 14.20
C LEU A 515 -18.75 1.63 12.70
N HIS A 516 -17.58 1.83 12.08
CA HIS A 516 -17.34 1.52 10.67
C HIS A 516 -17.61 0.05 10.35
N ASP A 517 -17.01 -0.87 11.11
CA ASP A 517 -17.19 -2.31 10.92
C ASP A 517 -18.65 -2.74 11.10
N THR A 518 -19.30 -2.16 12.11
CA THR A 518 -20.72 -2.42 12.39
C THR A 518 -21.62 -1.91 11.26
N ILE A 519 -21.34 -0.72 10.72
CA ILE A 519 -22.07 -0.18 9.55
C ILE A 519 -21.83 -1.09 8.35
N GLY A 520 -20.59 -1.50 8.08
CA GLY A 520 -20.23 -2.40 6.97
C GLY A 520 -21.04 -3.70 6.99
N ASP A 521 -21.05 -4.41 8.12
CA ASP A 521 -21.85 -5.62 8.31
C ASP A 521 -23.36 -5.38 8.04
N CYS A 522 -23.87 -4.26 8.54
CA CYS A 522 -25.28 -3.92 8.42
C CYS A 522 -25.64 -3.58 6.97
N VAL A 523 -24.78 -2.86 6.26
CA VAL A 523 -24.92 -2.53 4.84
C VAL A 523 -24.87 -3.80 4.00
N LEU A 524 -23.93 -4.71 4.25
CA LEU A 524 -23.86 -6.01 3.56
C LEU A 524 -25.15 -6.82 3.72
N LYS A 525 -25.74 -6.84 4.93
CA LYS A 525 -27.02 -7.53 5.17
C LYS A 525 -28.22 -6.86 4.50
N ILE A 526 -28.21 -5.54 4.36
CA ILE A 526 -29.29 -4.78 3.71
C ILE A 526 -29.20 -4.88 2.18
N LEU A 527 -27.98 -4.94 1.64
CA LEU A 527 -27.70 -5.08 0.21
C LEU A 527 -27.71 -6.54 -0.27
N SER A 528 -27.55 -7.51 0.65
CA SER A 528 -27.70 -8.93 0.33
C SER A 528 -29.13 -9.21 -0.15
N PRO A 529 -29.34 -9.78 -1.34
CA PRO A 529 -30.67 -10.15 -1.80
C PRO A 529 -31.27 -11.16 -0.81
N LYS A 530 -32.43 -10.84 -0.24
CA LYS A 530 -33.18 -11.79 0.58
C LYS A 530 -33.44 -13.03 -0.28
N LYS A 531 -32.85 -14.17 0.08
CA LYS A 531 -33.34 -15.48 -0.38
C LYS A 531 -34.80 -15.59 0.11
N GLY A 532 -35.76 -15.41 -0.79
CA GLY A 532 -37.16 -15.78 -0.56
C GLY A 532 -38.22 -14.66 -0.49
N SER A 533 -38.08 -13.52 -1.15
CA SER A 533 -39.24 -12.65 -1.44
C SER A 533 -39.57 -12.67 -2.93
N PRO A 534 -40.81 -13.02 -3.34
CA PRO A 534 -41.20 -12.97 -4.74
C PRO A 534 -41.26 -11.52 -5.23
N LYS A 535 -41.06 -11.38 -6.54
CA LYS A 535 -40.80 -10.16 -7.33
C LYS A 535 -41.57 -8.92 -6.91
#